data_AF-A0A6B3IS85-F1
#
_entry.id   AF-A0A6B3IS85-F1
#
_cell.length_a   1.000
_cell.length_b   1.000
_cell.length_c   1.000
_cell.angle_alpha   90.00
_cell.angle_beta   90.00
_cell.angle_gamma   90.00
#
_symmetry.space_group_name_H-M   'P 1'
#
loop_
_entity.id
_entity.type
_entity.pdbx_description
1 polymer ?
#
loop_
_entity_poly.entity_id
_entity_poly.type
_entity_poly.pdbx_seq_one_letter_code
_entity_poly.pdbx_strand_id
1 'polypeptide(L)' 'LAAWTDRTAALSALDQVTQVFCFENRGAEIGVTLGHPHGQIYGYPFVTPRTELMLRSAARHREETGGNLFDDVIAREEKD' A
#
# COMPACT_ATOMS: atom_id res chain seq x y z
N LEU A 1 4.84 -2.81 -13.42
CA LEU A 1 3.69 -1.88 -13.26
C LEU A 1 2.43 -2.40 -13.95
N ALA A 2 2.41 -2.61 -15.28
CA ALA A 2 1.20 -3.05 -16.00
C ALA A 2 0.51 -4.29 -15.38
N ALA A 3 1.28 -5.32 -15.00
CA ALA A 3 0.74 -6.50 -14.34
C ALA A 3 0.08 -6.19 -12.99
N TRP A 4 0.64 -5.29 -12.18
CA TRP A 4 0.02 -4.91 -10.91
C TRP A 4 -1.25 -4.10 -11.12
N THR A 5 -1.24 -3.14 -12.05
CA THR A 5 -2.44 -2.36 -12.38
C THR A 5 -3.59 -3.27 -12.86
N ASP A 6 -3.30 -4.18 -13.78
CA ASP A 6 -4.25 -5.17 -14.30
C ASP A 6 -4.82 -6.05 -13.19
N ARG A 7 -3.94 -6.64 -12.35
CA ARG A 7 -4.38 -7.51 -11.26
C ARG A 7 -5.11 -6.76 -10.15
N THR A 8 -4.72 -5.54 -9.83
CA THR A 8 -5.44 -4.69 -8.89
C THR A 8 -6.86 -4.40 -9.40
N ALA A 9 -7.01 -4.00 -10.67
CA ALA A 9 -8.32 -3.75 -11.25
C ALA A 9 -9.23 -4.99 -11.21
N ALA A 10 -8.69 -6.16 -11.59
CA ALA A 10 -9.42 -7.42 -11.56
C ALA A 10 -9.83 -7.84 -10.14
N LEU A 11 -8.93 -7.73 -9.17
CA LEU A 11 -9.20 -8.11 -7.78
C LEU A 11 -10.15 -7.14 -7.08
N SER A 12 -10.04 -5.84 -7.35
CA SER A 12 -10.94 -4.82 -6.78
C SER A 12 -12.38 -4.90 -7.29
N ALA A 13 -12.63 -5.65 -8.37
CA ALA A 13 -13.99 -5.88 -8.87
C ALA A 13 -14.70 -7.05 -8.16
N LEU A 14 -14.01 -7.78 -7.26
CA LEU A 14 -14.57 -8.90 -6.51
C LEU A 14 -15.20 -8.39 -5.21
N ASP A 15 -16.47 -8.70 -4.97
CA ASP A 15 -17.21 -8.22 -3.78
C ASP A 15 -16.57 -8.63 -2.44
N GLN A 16 -15.84 -9.75 -2.41
CA GLN A 16 -15.14 -10.20 -1.20
C GLN A 16 -13.79 -9.51 -0.96
N VAL A 17 -13.34 -8.62 -1.85
CA VAL A 17 -12.05 -7.92 -1.74
C VAL A 17 -12.28 -6.47 -1.35
N THR A 18 -11.87 -6.15 -0.13
CA THR A 18 -11.90 -4.79 0.43
C THR A 18 -10.58 -4.05 0.19
N GLN A 19 -9.44 -4.76 0.20
CA GLN A 19 -8.12 -4.16 -0.02
C GLN A 19 -7.23 -5.05 -0.90
N VAL A 20 -6.62 -4.47 -1.93
CA VAL A 20 -5.54 -5.10 -2.69
C VAL A 20 -4.19 -4.60 -2.17
N PHE A 21 -3.26 -5.51 -1.90
CA PHE A 21 -1.93 -5.21 -1.38
C PHE A 21 -0.85 -5.91 -2.21
N CYS A 22 -0.10 -5.14 -3.00
CA CYS A 22 1.05 -5.62 -3.78
C CYS A 22 2.33 -5.41 -2.98
N PHE A 23 3.18 -6.44 -2.87
CA PHE A 23 4.43 -6.36 -2.12
C PHE A 23 5.50 -7.32 -2.67
N GLU A 24 6.74 -7.08 -2.27
CA GLU A 24 7.90 -7.92 -2.60
C GLU A 24 8.67 -8.22 -1.32
N ASN A 25 9.09 -9.47 -1.17
CA ASN A 25 10.08 -9.86 -0.17
C ASN A 25 11.38 -10.15 -0.93
N ARG A 26 12.47 -9.52 -0.53
CA ARG A 26 13.78 -9.67 -1.17
C ARG A 26 14.87 -9.97 -0.14
N GLY A 27 15.65 -11.03 -0.40
CA GLY A 27 16.75 -11.47 0.45
C GLY A 27 16.49 -12.81 1.12
N ALA A 28 17.46 -13.72 1.05
CA ALA A 28 17.35 -15.03 1.69
C ALA A 28 17.35 -14.89 3.22
N GLU A 29 17.99 -13.84 3.73
CA GLU A 29 18.06 -13.47 5.15
C GLU A 29 16.68 -13.17 5.77
N ILE A 30 15.67 -12.84 4.96
CA ILE A 30 14.29 -12.62 5.40
C ILE A 30 13.34 -13.76 4.97
N GLY A 31 13.88 -14.95 4.68
CA GLY A 31 13.09 -16.15 4.43
C GLY A 31 12.62 -16.33 2.98
N VAL A 32 13.22 -15.62 2.02
CA VAL A 32 12.97 -15.87 0.59
C VAL A 32 13.70 -17.14 0.15
N THR A 33 12.96 -18.21 -0.11
CA THR A 33 13.52 -19.51 -0.56
C THR A 33 13.59 -19.63 -2.09
N LEU A 34 12.74 -18.90 -2.81
CA LEU A 34 12.75 -18.84 -4.27
C LEU A 34 13.67 -17.70 -4.73
N GLY A 35 14.85 -18.04 -5.24
CA GLY A 35 15.86 -17.06 -5.67
C GLY A 35 15.51 -16.29 -6.96
N HIS A 36 14.46 -16.68 -7.68
CA HIS A 36 14.02 -15.96 -8.86
C HIS A 36 13.25 -14.69 -8.45
N PRO A 37 13.49 -13.51 -9.06
CA PRO A 37 12.74 -12.29 -8.73
C PRO A 37 11.23 -12.48 -8.87
N HIS A 38 10.48 -12.17 -7.81
CA HIS A 38 9.03 -12.31 -7.78
C HIS A 38 8.39 -11.31 -6.81
N GLY A 39 7.12 -11.01 -7.05
CA GLY A 39 6.28 -10.23 -6.15
C GLY A 39 5.00 -10.98 -5.82
N GLN A 40 4.26 -10.50 -4.84
CA GLN A 40 3.02 -11.11 -4.35
C GLN A 40 1.91 -10.06 -4.30
N ILE A 41 0.67 -10.51 -4.46
CA ILE A 41 -0.53 -9.68 -4.35
C ILE A 41 -1.53 -10.40 -3.46
N TYR A 42 -2.00 -9.70 -2.43
CA TYR A 42 -3.09 -10.17 -1.57
C TYR A 42 -4.36 -9.37 -1.81
N GLY A 43 -5.50 -10.06 -1.89
CA GLY A 43 -6.84 -9.47 -1.85
C GLY A 43 -7.48 -9.78 -0.50
N TYR A 44 -7.52 -8.80 0.40
CA TYR A 44 -8.06 -8.95 1.75
C TYR A 44 -9.55 -8.61 1.80
N PRO A 45 -10.37 -9.33 2.57
CA PRO A 45 -11.78 -9.00 2.78
C PRO A 45 -12.01 -7.87 3.80
N PHE A 46 -10.94 -7.27 4.32
CA PHE A 46 -10.98 -6.17 5.28
C PHE A 46 -9.83 -5.18 5.00
N VAL A 47 -9.89 -4.00 5.60
CA VAL A 47 -8.79 -3.04 5.58
C VAL A 47 -7.76 -3.46 6.61
N THR A 48 -6.52 -3.68 6.18
CA THR A 48 -5.44 -4.15 7.06
C THR A 48 -5.11 -3.12 8.15
N PRO A 49 -4.71 -3.53 9.37
CA PRO A 49 -4.50 -2.61 10.49
C PRO A 49 -3.50 -1.47 10.21
N ARG A 50 -2.47 -1.75 9.40
CA ARG A 50 -1.49 -0.73 8.99
C ARG A 50 -2.13 0.32 8.09
N THR A 51 -2.96 -0.10 7.12
CA THR A 51 -3.69 0.81 6.24
C THR A 51 -4.72 1.61 7.03
N GLU A 52 -5.45 1.01 7.97
CA GLU A 52 -6.36 1.74 8.85
C GLU A 52 -5.64 2.85 9.63
N LEU A 53 -4.46 2.54 10.18
CA LEU A 53 -3.66 3.53 10.90
C LEU A 53 -3.22 4.69 9.99
N MET A 54 -2.80 4.39 8.76
CA MET A 54 -2.44 5.41 7.77
C MET A 54 -3.63 6.29 7.40
N LEU A 55 -4.81 5.71 7.17
CA LEU A 55 -6.04 6.44 6.88
C LEU A 55 -6.44 7.36 8.04
N ARG A 56 -6.34 6.89 9.29
CA ARG A 56 -6.62 7.73 10.48
C ARG A 56 -5.66 8.92 10.57
N SER A 57 -4.37 8.71 10.34
CA SER A 57 -3.39 9.80 10.35
C SER A 57 -3.65 10.82 9.24
N ALA A 58 -3.98 10.36 8.03
CA ALA A 58 -4.30 11.24 6.91
C ALA A 58 -5.59 12.04 7.14
N ALA A 59 -6.63 11.41 7.73
CA ALA A 59 -7.88 12.09 8.08
C ALA A 59 -7.65 13.18 9.12
N ARG A 60 -6.95 12.87 10.22
CA ARG A 60 -6.62 13.85 11.27
C ARG A 60 -5.84 15.05 10.70
N HIS A 61 -4.83 14.80 9.88
CA HIS A 61 -4.05 15.89 9.27
C HIS A 61 -4.92 16.81 8.40
N ARG A 62 -5.85 16.22 7.63
CA ARG A 62 -6.78 16.99 6.82
C ARG A 62 -7.73 17.84 7.68
N GLU A 63 -8.20 17.31 8.80
CA GLU A 63 -9.04 18.05 9.76
C GLU A 63 -8.27 19.23 10.40
N GLU A 64 -6.99 19.04 10.72
CA GLU A 64 -6.16 20.04 11.39
C GLU A 64 -5.64 21.13 10.46
N THR A 65 -5.29 20.79 9.21
CA THR A 65 -4.57 21.68 8.29
C THR A 65 -5.37 22.05 7.04
N GLY A 66 -6.41 21.29 6.71
CA GLY A 66 -7.09 21.35 5.41
C GLY A 66 -6.29 20.74 4.24
N GLY A 67 -5.04 20.31 4.48
CA GLY A 67 -4.11 19.80 3.47
C GLY A 67 -4.09 18.27 3.35
N ASN A 68 -3.20 17.79 2.49
CA ASN A 68 -2.92 16.36 2.32
C ASN A 68 -1.61 16.01 3.03
N LEU A 69 -1.69 15.09 4.00
CA LEU A 69 -0.54 14.64 4.79
C LEU A 69 0.66 14.22 3.92
N PHE A 70 0.42 13.48 2.84
CA PHE A 70 1.52 12.94 2.04
C PHE A 70 2.17 14.01 1.15
N ASP A 71 1.41 14.99 0.67
CA ASP A 71 1.95 16.11 -0.10
C ASP A 71 2.84 16.98 0.79
N ASP A 72 2.41 17.25 2.03
CA ASP A 72 3.19 18.02 3.01
C ASP A 72 4.46 17.29 3.47
N VAL A 73 4.40 15.94 3.60
CA VAL A 73 5.58 15.13 3.87
C VAL A 73 6.58 15.24 2.73
N ILE A 74 6.15 15.06 1.48
CA ILE A 74 7.05 15.18 0.31
C ILE A 74 7.68 16.58 0.25
N ALA A 75 6.88 17.63 0.40
CA ALA A 75 7.38 19.01 0.37
C ALA A 75 8.36 19.35 1.50
N ARG A 76 8.36 18.59 2.60
CA ARG A 76 9.37 18.68 3.65
C ARG A 76 10.65 17.98 3.23
N GLU A 77 10.56 16.71 2.81
CA GLU A 77 11.73 15.91 2.42
C GLU A 77 12.47 16.50 1.21
N GLU A 78 11.79 17.22 0.31
CA GLU A 78 12.45 17.92 -0.82
C GLU A 78 13.25 19.16 -0.40
N LYS A 79 13.00 19.70 0.81
CA LYS A 79 13.72 20.87 1.34
C LYS A 79 14.92 20.48 2.23
N ASP A 80 14.96 19.23 2.69
CA ASP A 80 16.05 18.65 3.47
C ASP A 80 17.24 18.26 2.56
#